data_AF-A0A258SLR9-F1
#
_entry.id   AF-A0A258SLR9-F1
#
_cell.length_a   1.000
_cell.length_b   1.000
_cell.length_c   1.000
_cell.angle_alpha   90.00
_cell.angle_beta   90.00
_cell.angle_gamma   90.00
#
_symmetry.space_group_name_H-M   'P 1'
#
loop_
_entity.id
_entity.type
_entity.pdbx_description
1 polymer ?
#
loop_
_entity_poly.entity_id
_entity_poly.type
_entity_poly.pdbx_seq_one_letter_code
_entity_poly.pdbx_strand_id
1 'polypeptide(L)'
;MTSEGIHPQADPVEIDPVPSGAGEGARAAKAQAPRAGEGHVTPVMAQFVEIKAANPDCLLFYRMGDFYELFFEDAEQASQALGIVLTKRGKHLGEDIPMCGVPVSRAEEYLHKLIALGFRVAVCEQLEDPAEARKRGGKSVVRRDVTRLVTPG
;
A
#
# COMPACT_ATOMS: atom_id res chain seq x y z
N MET A 1 -66.43 -49.74 -19.00
CA MET A 1 -65.18 -49.26 -19.62
C MET A 1 -64.99 -47.82 -19.16
N THR A 2 -63.75 -47.44 -18.83
CA THR A 2 -63.24 -46.22 -18.13
C THR A 2 -63.36 -46.30 -16.60
N SER A 3 -62.29 -46.56 -15.82
CA SER A 3 -61.09 -45.72 -15.54
C SER A 3 -61.53 -44.37 -14.96
N GLU A 4 -61.11 -43.87 -13.81
CA GLU A 4 -59.79 -43.64 -13.16
C GLU A 4 -60.05 -43.43 -11.64
N GLY A 5 -59.14 -43.54 -10.67
CA GLY A 5 -57.73 -43.17 -10.59
C GLY A 5 -57.55 -42.28 -9.35
N ILE A 6 -56.63 -42.69 -8.47
CA ILE A 6 -56.40 -42.27 -7.08
C ILE A 6 -55.49 -41.01 -7.04
N HIS A 7 -55.64 -40.12 -6.05
CA HIS A 7 -54.59 -39.69 -5.07
C HIS A 7 -54.76 -38.26 -4.52
N PRO A 8 -54.63 -38.06 -3.19
CA PRO A 8 -54.57 -36.74 -2.55
C PRO A 8 -53.19 -36.09 -2.68
N GLN A 9 -53.18 -34.76 -2.77
CA GLN A 9 -51.99 -33.91 -2.73
C GLN A 9 -51.29 -34.01 -1.37
N ALA A 10 -49.98 -34.27 -1.39
CA ALA A 10 -49.07 -34.08 -0.26
C ALA A 10 -47.93 -33.16 -0.73
N ASP A 11 -47.67 -32.12 0.04
CA ASP A 11 -46.65 -31.11 -0.23
C ASP A 11 -45.23 -31.70 -0.19
N PRO A 12 -44.31 -31.23 -1.05
CA PRO A 12 -42.90 -31.60 -0.95
C PRO A 12 -42.21 -30.85 0.19
N VAL A 13 -41.63 -31.60 1.12
CA VAL A 13 -40.68 -31.13 2.14
C VAL A 13 -39.30 -31.05 1.49
N GLU A 14 -38.72 -29.86 1.42
CA GLU A 14 -37.35 -29.62 0.95
C GLU A 14 -36.37 -29.85 2.11
N ILE A 15 -35.35 -30.68 1.88
CA ILE A 15 -34.27 -31.00 2.84
C ILE A 15 -32.89 -30.73 2.20
N ASP A 16 -32.19 -29.73 2.76
CA ASP A 16 -30.75 -29.54 3.02
C ASP A 16 -29.67 -29.63 1.89
N PRO A 17 -28.62 -28.75 1.89
CA PRO A 17 -27.48 -28.97 2.80
C PRO A 17 -26.71 -27.73 3.35
N VAL A 18 -26.26 -27.89 4.60
CA VAL A 18 -24.98 -27.49 5.27
C VAL A 18 -24.24 -26.22 4.82
N PRO A 19 -23.96 -25.25 5.73
CA PRO A 19 -23.01 -24.17 5.48
C PRO A 19 -21.56 -24.64 5.63
N SER A 20 -20.82 -24.64 4.52
CA SER A 20 -19.36 -24.74 4.46
C SER A 20 -18.72 -23.36 4.67
N GLY A 21 -17.74 -23.27 5.56
CA GLY A 21 -16.99 -22.05 5.86
C GLY A 21 -16.09 -21.60 4.69
N ALA A 22 -16.03 -20.28 4.50
CA ALA A 22 -14.96 -19.63 3.75
C ALA A 22 -14.74 -18.23 4.36
N GLY A 23 -13.50 -17.97 4.78
CA GLY A 23 -13.06 -16.71 5.37
C GLY A 23 -13.26 -15.54 4.42
N GLU A 24 -13.81 -14.45 4.97
CA GLU A 24 -14.10 -13.24 4.23
C GLU A 24 -12.79 -12.51 3.91
N GLY A 25 -12.48 -12.49 2.62
CA GLY A 25 -11.31 -11.85 2.06
C GLY A 25 -11.32 -10.34 2.29
N ALA A 26 -10.15 -9.81 2.64
CA ALA A 26 -9.86 -8.39 2.60
C ALA A 26 -10.22 -7.82 1.21
N ARG A 27 -11.24 -6.97 1.19
CA ARG A 27 -11.67 -6.23 0.00
C ARG A 27 -10.50 -5.44 -0.57
N ALA A 28 -10.01 -5.86 -1.73
CA ALA A 28 -9.17 -5.04 -2.59
C ALA A 28 -10.00 -3.83 -3.07
N ALA A 29 -9.81 -2.67 -2.44
CA ALA A 29 -10.30 -1.41 -2.95
C ALA A 29 -9.57 -1.12 -4.27
N LYS A 30 -10.32 -1.18 -5.39
CA LYS A 30 -9.83 -0.76 -6.71
C LYS A 30 -9.49 0.74 -6.67
N ALA A 31 -8.22 1.06 -6.44
CA ALA A 31 -7.69 2.40 -6.68
C ALA A 31 -7.57 2.59 -8.20
N GLN A 32 -8.52 3.32 -8.79
CA GLN A 32 -8.41 3.78 -10.17
C GLN A 32 -7.19 4.71 -10.30
N ALA A 33 -6.19 4.26 -11.05
CA ALA A 33 -5.03 5.08 -11.41
C ALA A 33 -5.48 6.27 -12.29
N PRO A 34 -5.03 7.50 -12.02
CA PRO A 34 -5.33 8.64 -12.89
C PRO A 34 -4.60 8.48 -14.22
N ARG A 35 -5.28 8.88 -15.31
CA ARG A 35 -4.79 8.80 -16.69
C ARG A 35 -3.56 9.72 -16.86
N ALA A 36 -2.51 9.18 -17.47
CA ALA A 36 -1.29 9.90 -17.81
C ALA A 36 -1.57 11.00 -18.83
N GLY A 37 -1.25 12.24 -18.46
CA GLY A 37 -1.30 13.41 -19.32
C GLY A 37 -0.58 14.57 -18.63
N GLU A 38 0.52 15.00 -19.24
CA GLU A 38 1.38 16.14 -18.87
C GLU A 38 2.23 15.94 -17.59
N GLY A 39 3.47 16.46 -17.61
CA GLY A 39 4.55 16.23 -16.62
C GLY A 39 4.29 16.77 -15.20
N HIS A 40 3.07 16.61 -14.69
CA HIS A 40 2.68 16.95 -13.34
C HIS A 40 3.12 15.87 -12.38
N VAL A 41 4.21 16.13 -11.67
CA VAL A 41 4.60 15.40 -10.47
C VAL A 41 3.40 15.38 -9.52
N THR A 42 2.96 14.20 -9.10
CA THR A 42 1.85 14.11 -8.14
C THR A 42 2.23 14.83 -6.84
N PRO A 43 1.30 15.48 -6.12
CA PRO A 43 1.63 16.21 -4.89
C PRO A 43 2.37 15.36 -3.85
N VAL A 44 2.08 14.05 -3.79
CA VAL A 44 2.78 13.09 -2.94
C VAL A 44 4.25 12.92 -3.36
N MET A 45 4.49 12.81 -4.67
CA MET A 45 5.84 12.62 -5.19
C MET A 45 6.67 13.90 -5.08
N ALA A 46 6.05 15.08 -5.21
CA ALA A 46 6.72 16.35 -4.96
C ALA A 46 7.18 16.45 -3.50
N GLN A 47 6.31 16.12 -2.54
CA GLN A 47 6.65 16.08 -1.11
C GLN A 47 7.75 15.03 -0.82
N PHE A 48 7.69 13.85 -1.45
CA PHE A 48 8.74 12.83 -1.31
C PHE A 48 10.11 13.36 -1.76
N VAL A 49 10.20 13.95 -2.97
CA VAL A 49 11.45 14.46 -3.53
C VAL A 49 12.03 15.57 -2.66
N GLU A 50 11.19 16.46 -2.13
CA GLU A 50 11.61 17.52 -1.20
C GLU A 50 12.23 16.94 0.09
N ILE A 51 11.56 15.98 0.72
CA ILE A 51 12.06 15.34 1.96
C ILE A 51 13.33 14.53 1.68
N LYS A 52 13.40 13.84 0.53
CA LYS A 52 14.58 13.09 0.12
C LYS A 52 15.77 14.01 -0.17
N ALA A 53 15.55 15.17 -0.79
CA ALA A 53 16.60 16.16 -1.02
C ALA A 53 17.21 16.69 0.28
N ALA A 54 16.44 16.75 1.36
CA ALA A 54 16.93 17.08 2.70
C ALA A 54 17.67 15.90 3.39
N ASN A 55 17.56 14.68 2.87
CA ASN A 55 18.15 13.45 3.42
C ASN A 55 18.83 12.60 2.32
N PRO A 56 19.82 13.15 1.59
CA PRO A 56 20.34 12.52 0.38
C PRO A 56 21.02 11.17 0.62
N ASP A 57 21.74 11.02 1.73
CA ASP A 57 22.55 9.83 2.04
C ASP A 57 21.78 8.71 2.77
N CYS A 58 20.45 8.82 2.87
CA CYS A 58 19.61 7.91 3.65
C CYS A 58 18.53 7.29 2.77
N LEU A 59 18.27 6.00 2.94
CA LEU A 59 17.03 5.41 2.44
C LEU A 59 15.85 6.11 3.13
N LEU A 60 14.85 6.53 2.37
CA LEU A 60 13.69 7.23 2.92
C LEU A 60 12.51 6.26 3.10
N PHE A 61 12.26 5.84 4.34
CA PHE A 61 11.03 5.14 4.71
C PHE A 61 9.88 6.16 4.75
N TYR A 62 9.16 6.30 3.63
CA TYR A 62 8.10 7.29 3.49
C TYR A 62 6.73 6.69 3.82
N ARG A 63 6.14 7.13 4.94
CA ARG A 63 4.88 6.53 5.41
C ARG A 63 3.70 6.87 4.51
N MET A 64 3.06 5.81 4.03
CA MET A 64 1.77 5.87 3.34
C MET A 64 0.83 4.81 3.89
N GLY A 65 -0.04 5.25 4.81
CA GLY A 65 -0.97 4.37 5.50
C GLY A 65 -0.22 3.40 6.41
N ASP A 66 -0.35 2.11 6.10
CA ASP A 66 0.23 0.98 6.82
C ASP A 66 1.53 0.45 6.20
N PHE A 67 2.09 1.15 5.20
CA PHE A 67 3.39 0.86 4.59
C PHE A 67 4.36 2.03 4.71
N TYR A 68 5.65 1.70 4.81
CA TYR A 68 6.74 2.57 4.38
C TYR A 68 7.07 2.22 2.94
N GLU A 69 6.84 3.17 2.04
CA GLU A 69 7.20 3.03 0.63
C GLU A 69 8.53 3.75 0.37
N LEU A 70 9.36 3.14 -0.47
CA LEU A 70 10.58 3.72 -1.01
C LEU A 70 10.41 3.86 -2.53
N PHE A 71 11.06 4.84 -3.13
CA PHE A 71 10.94 5.15 -4.56
C PHE A 71 12.30 5.32 -5.22
N PHE A 72 12.33 5.17 -6.56
CA PHE A 72 13.52 5.37 -7.38
C PHE A 72 14.69 4.48 -6.90
N GLU A 73 15.90 5.03 -6.79
CA GLU A 73 17.10 4.30 -6.38
C GLU A 73 16.95 3.70 -4.97
N ASP A 74 16.30 4.40 -4.03
CA ASP A 74 16.06 3.86 -2.68
C ASP A 74 15.25 2.56 -2.73
N ALA A 75 14.30 2.46 -3.66
CA ALA A 75 13.50 1.25 -3.84
C ALA A 75 14.35 0.09 -4.38
N GLU A 76 15.23 0.36 -5.34
CA GLU A 76 16.11 -0.65 -5.94
C GLU A 76 17.10 -1.20 -4.90
N GLN A 77 17.75 -0.29 -4.17
CA GLN A 77 18.70 -0.64 -3.10
C GLN A 77 18.01 -1.42 -1.98
N ALA A 78 16.86 -0.94 -1.49
CA ALA A 78 16.14 -1.61 -0.42
C ALA A 78 15.56 -2.96 -0.86
N SER A 79 15.05 -3.07 -2.09
CA SER A 79 14.57 -4.33 -2.66
C SER A 79 15.68 -5.37 -2.70
N GLN A 80 16.86 -5.01 -3.20
CA GLN A 80 18.01 -5.90 -3.27
C GLN A 80 18.52 -6.28 -1.86
N ALA A 81 18.64 -5.31 -0.95
CA ALA A 81 19.15 -5.53 0.40
C ALA A 81 18.21 -6.40 1.26
N LEU A 82 16.91 -6.20 1.13
CA LEU A 82 15.90 -6.87 1.96
C LEU A 82 15.33 -8.13 1.31
N GLY A 83 15.58 -8.36 0.02
CA GLY A 83 14.96 -9.44 -0.74
C GLY A 83 13.45 -9.28 -0.90
N ILE A 84 12.95 -8.04 -0.94
CA ILE A 84 11.53 -7.72 -1.13
C ILE A 84 11.22 -7.39 -2.58
N VAL A 85 9.96 -7.51 -2.98
CA VAL A 85 9.54 -7.29 -4.37
C VAL A 85 9.72 -5.82 -4.78
N LEU A 86 10.49 -5.60 -5.86
CA LEU A 86 10.52 -4.33 -6.58
C LEU A 86 9.34 -4.28 -7.55
N THR A 87 8.55 -3.22 -7.47
CA THR A 87 7.39 -2.95 -8.31
C THR A 87 7.51 -1.57 -8.96
N LYS A 88 6.44 -1.11 -9.60
CA LYS A 88 6.39 0.20 -10.26
C LYS A 88 5.12 0.95 -9.83
N ARG A 89 5.24 2.26 -9.58
CA ARG A 89 4.11 3.12 -9.21
C ARG A 89 3.91 4.24 -10.24
N GLY A 90 3.07 3.98 -11.24
CA GLY A 90 2.75 4.99 -12.26
C GLY A 90 3.98 5.47 -13.01
N LYS A 91 3.93 6.72 -13.49
CA LYS A 91 5.02 7.34 -14.24
C LYS A 91 5.42 8.71 -13.67
N HIS A 92 6.71 9.02 -13.70
CA HIS A 92 7.29 10.33 -13.42
C HIS A 92 8.12 10.76 -14.62
N LEU A 93 7.83 11.93 -15.19
CA LEU A 93 8.51 12.44 -16.39
C LEU A 93 8.51 11.47 -17.59
N GLY A 94 7.52 10.59 -17.69
CA GLY A 94 7.39 9.60 -18.75
C GLY A 94 7.97 8.22 -18.43
N GLU A 95 8.81 8.14 -17.40
CA GLU A 95 9.46 6.91 -16.93
C GLU A 95 8.67 6.25 -15.79
N ASP A 96 8.77 4.94 -15.67
CA ASP A 96 8.14 4.22 -14.55
C ASP A 96 8.88 4.54 -13.24
N ILE A 97 8.16 4.66 -12.13
CA ILE A 97 8.77 4.90 -10.82
C ILE A 97 9.03 3.56 -10.13
N PRO A 98 10.28 3.11 -9.93
CA PRO A 98 10.58 1.94 -9.11
C PRO A 98 10.05 2.15 -7.70
N MET A 99 9.44 1.13 -7.11
CA MET A 99 8.86 1.20 -5.77
C MET A 99 8.92 -0.14 -5.06
N CYS A 100 9.28 -0.13 -3.78
CA CYS A 100 9.08 -1.25 -2.87
C CYS A 100 8.47 -0.76 -1.56
N GLY A 101 7.85 -1.66 -0.81
CA GLY A 101 7.15 -1.32 0.44
C GLY A 101 7.45 -2.29 1.56
N VAL A 102 7.56 -1.75 2.77
CA VAL A 102 7.69 -2.50 4.03
C VAL A 102 6.45 -2.22 4.89
N PRO A 103 5.74 -3.25 5.40
CA PRO A 103 4.62 -3.01 6.29
C PRO A 103 5.09 -2.39 7.60
N VAL A 104 4.38 -1.36 8.09
CA VAL A 104 4.71 -0.64 9.32
C VAL A 104 4.82 -1.59 10.52
N SER A 105 3.96 -2.61 10.57
CA SER A 105 3.96 -3.64 11.62
C SER A 105 5.24 -4.47 11.71
N ARG A 106 6.05 -4.49 10.65
CA ARG A 106 7.36 -5.18 10.62
C ARG A 106 8.53 -4.23 10.38
N ALA A 107 8.29 -2.92 10.37
CA ALA A 107 9.29 -1.93 9.96
C ALA A 107 10.58 -2.02 10.78
N GLU A 108 10.48 -2.28 12.08
CA GLU A 108 11.64 -2.39 12.96
C GLU A 108 12.56 -3.56 12.56
N GLU A 109 12.00 -4.69 12.14
CA GLU A 109 12.77 -5.85 11.65
C GLU A 109 13.57 -5.50 10.39
N TYR A 110 12.92 -4.83 9.43
CA TYR A 110 13.57 -4.42 8.18
C TYR A 110 14.58 -3.29 8.40
N LEU A 111 14.30 -2.37 9.32
CA LEU A 111 15.25 -1.34 9.73
C LEU A 111 16.51 -1.99 10.28
N HIS A 112 16.40 -2.92 11.23
CA HIS A 112 17.57 -3.62 11.76
C HIS A 112 18.40 -4.31 10.67
N LYS A 113 17.75 -4.95 9.70
CA LYS A 113 18.43 -5.56 8.55
C LYS A 113 19.19 -4.53 7.71
N LEU A 114 18.56 -3.40 7.38
CA LEU A 114 19.19 -2.32 6.62
C LEU A 114 20.38 -1.72 7.36
N ILE A 115 20.24 -1.43 8.66
CA ILE A 115 21.33 -0.89 9.47
C ILE A 115 22.50 -1.89 9.56
N ALA A 116 22.22 -3.18 9.73
CA ALA A 116 23.26 -4.22 9.75
C ALA A 116 24.01 -4.33 8.41
N LEU A 117 23.37 -3.95 7.30
CA LEU A 117 23.96 -3.88 5.95
C LEU A 117 24.66 -2.54 5.68
N GLY A 118 24.71 -1.63 6.66
CA GLY A 118 25.40 -0.35 6.54
C GLY A 118 24.57 0.80 5.97
N PHE A 119 23.27 0.59 5.72
CA PHE A 119 22.40 1.67 5.27
C PHE A 119 22.09 2.63 6.41
N ARG A 120 21.85 3.89 6.06
CA ARG A 120 21.22 4.90 6.92
C ARG A 120 19.77 5.03 6.48
N VAL A 121 18.84 5.15 7.42
CA VAL A 121 17.41 5.20 7.11
C VAL A 121 16.75 6.39 7.80
N ALA A 122 16.13 7.26 7.00
CA ALA A 122 15.27 8.33 7.48
C ALA A 122 13.82 7.82 7.53
N VAL A 123 13.21 7.83 8.70
CA VAL A 123 11.80 7.44 8.90
C VAL A 123 10.94 8.68 8.82
N CYS A 124 10.14 8.76 7.76
CA CYS A 124 9.23 9.86 7.50
C CYS A 124 7.80 9.45 7.83
N GLU A 125 7.18 10.18 8.76
CA GLU A 125 5.88 9.86 9.35
C GLU A 125 4.77 10.77 8.81
N GLN A 126 3.52 10.32 8.93
CA GLN A 126 2.34 11.16 8.72
C GLN A 126 2.10 12.01 9.97
N LEU A 127 2.25 13.33 9.85
CA LEU A 127 2.07 14.28 10.96
C LEU A 127 0.64 14.77 11.12
N GLU A 128 -0.25 14.41 10.19
CA GLU A 128 -1.67 14.69 10.28
C GLU A 128 -2.50 13.48 9.83
N ASP A 129 -3.74 13.44 10.29
CA ASP A 129 -4.69 12.43 9.88
C ASP A 129 -5.14 12.66 8.42
N PRO A 130 -5.29 11.60 7.60
CA PRO A 130 -5.80 11.73 6.23
C PRO A 130 -7.15 12.44 6.11
N ALA A 131 -8.03 12.32 7.11
CA ALA A 131 -9.30 13.02 7.16
C ALA A 131 -9.12 14.53 7.33
N GLU A 132 -8.19 14.97 8.18
CA GLU A 132 -7.85 16.38 8.34
C GLU A 132 -7.24 16.95 7.06
N ALA A 133 -6.34 16.21 6.40
CA ALA A 133 -5.79 16.61 5.11
C ALA A 133 -6.90 16.83 4.06
N ARG A 134 -7.88 15.90 3.98
CA ARG A 134 -9.02 16.02 3.06
C ARG A 134 -9.91 17.22 3.36
N LYS A 135 -10.09 17.59 4.62
CA LYS A 135 -10.84 18.80 5.03
C LYS A 135 -10.17 20.09 4.54
N ARG A 136 -8.84 20.11 4.42
CA ARG A 136 -8.10 21.26 3.87
C ARG A 136 -8.27 21.45 2.36
N GLY A 137 -8.90 20.51 1.65
CA GLY A 137 -9.21 20.60 0.23
C GLY A 137 -8.79 19.36 -0.57
N GLY A 138 -9.46 19.10 -1.71
CA GLY A 138 -9.27 17.87 -2.50
C GLY A 138 -7.88 17.66 -3.12
N LYS A 139 -6.99 18.67 -3.05
CA LYS A 139 -5.58 18.59 -3.52
C LYS A 139 -4.58 18.57 -2.36
N SER A 140 -5.05 18.66 -1.12
CA SER A 140 -4.21 18.78 0.06
C SER A 140 -3.60 17.41 0.40
N VAL A 141 -2.28 17.35 0.36
CA VAL A 141 -1.52 16.15 0.71
C VAL A 141 -1.30 16.10 2.21
N VAL A 142 -1.33 14.89 2.79
CA VAL A 142 -0.98 14.66 4.19
C VAL A 142 0.41 15.23 4.47
N ARG A 143 0.54 16.05 5.51
CA ARG A 143 1.82 16.56 6.01
C ARG A 143 2.67 15.41 6.51
N ARG A 144 3.93 15.43 6.09
CA ARG A 144 4.93 14.43 6.47
C ARG A 144 6.25 15.10 6.77
N ASP A 145 7.00 14.49 7.67
CA ASP A 145 8.34 14.92 8.01
C ASP A 145 9.16 13.73 8.56
N VAL A 146 10.47 13.86 8.54
CA VAL A 146 11.38 12.88 9.14
C VAL A 146 11.33 13.05 10.65
N THR A 147 10.90 12.00 11.36
CA THR A 147 10.82 12.00 12.82
C THR A 147 11.97 11.26 13.48
N ARG A 148 12.62 10.36 12.73
CA ARG A 148 13.72 9.54 13.22
C ARG A 148 14.73 9.30 12.11
N LEU A 149 16.00 9.52 12.41
CA LEU A 149 17.12 9.07 11.60
C LEU A 149 17.76 7.86 12.29
N VAL A 150 17.94 6.77 11.57
CA VAL A 150 18.54 5.53 12.07
C VAL A 150 19.83 5.29 11.31
N THR A 151 20.95 5.15 12.02
CA THR A 151 22.29 4.96 11.44
C THR A 151 22.98 3.75 12.05
N PRO A 152 23.99 3.18 11.37
CA PRO A 152 24.89 2.22 11.99
C PRO A 152 25.78 2.91 13.02
N GLY A 153 25.69 2.48 14.29
CA GLY A 153 26.44 3.05 15.43
C GLY A 153 25.64 4.04 16.27
#